data_AF-A0A2G1Z9H1-F1
#
_entry.id   AF-A0A2G1Z9H1-F1
#
_cell.length_a   1.000
_cell.length_b   1.000
_cell.length_c   1.000
_cell.angle_alpha   90.00
_cell.angle_beta   90.00
_cell.angle_gamma   90.00
#
_symmetry.space_group_name_H-M   'P 1'
#
loop_
_entity.id
_entity.type
_entity.pdbx_description
1 polymer ?
#
loop_
_entity_poly.entity_id
_entity_poly.type
_entity_poly.pdbx_seq_one_letter_code
_entity_poly.pdbx_strand_id
1 'polypeptide(L)'
;MIILVQCSECNTLRIADMERDMDLVRKIFLAIQKKADLIPRSMEIEGFDEALVARHFEMLLHAGYIDGTSQQLASRASPTIFVKDMSWEGHDFLAAIAEDTVFAKLKAGMGKTIATVPLSVIKDTAVALAGAYAKSQFDLS
;
A
#
# COMPACT_ATOMS: atom_id res chain seq x y z
N MET A 1 31.94 24.32 -23.81
CA MET A 1 30.68 24.54 -23.10
C MET A 1 29.56 23.83 -23.86
N ILE A 2 29.37 22.54 -23.59
CA ILE A 2 28.14 21.79 -23.89
C ILE A 2 28.02 20.82 -22.72
N ILE A 3 27.13 21.11 -21.79
CA ILE A 3 26.84 20.24 -20.65
C ILE A 3 25.98 19.11 -21.22
N LEU A 4 26.56 17.92 -21.35
CA LEU A 4 25.80 16.68 -21.46
C LEU A 4 25.05 16.51 -20.14
N VAL A 5 23.77 16.90 -20.14
CA VAL A 5 22.83 16.51 -19.08
C VAL A 5 22.72 14.99 -19.17
N GLN A 6 23.44 14.30 -18.28
CA GLN A 6 23.25 12.88 -18.04
C GLN A 6 21.80 12.70 -17.56
N CYS A 7 20.94 12.25 -18.48
CA CYS A 7 19.63 11.74 -18.15
C CYS A 7 19.84 10.41 -17.38
N SER A 8 20.00 10.51 -16.07
CA SER A 8 20.33 9.39 -15.16
C SER A 8 19.10 8.65 -14.63
N GLU A 9 17.90 8.86 -15.18
CA GLU A 9 16.68 8.25 -14.66
C GLU A 9 15.74 7.79 -15.80
N CYS A 10 16.28 7.03 -16.75
CA CYS A 10 15.48 6.36 -17.77
C CYS A 10 15.87 4.88 -17.89
N ASN A 11 15.77 4.10 -16.80
CA ASN A 11 15.87 2.64 -16.89
C ASN A 11 15.35 1.90 -15.64
N THR A 12 14.02 1.83 -15.43
CA THR A 12 13.32 0.73 -14.73
C THR A 12 11.78 0.81 -14.87
N LEU A 13 11.25 1.34 -15.98
CA LEU A 13 9.85 1.10 -16.32
C LEU A 13 9.78 -0.19 -17.15
N ARG A 14 8.96 -1.15 -16.70
CA ARG A 14 8.50 -2.37 -17.40
C ARG A 14 9.28 -3.67 -17.20
N ILE A 15 9.26 -4.18 -15.97
CA ILE A 15 8.66 -5.50 -15.74
C ILE A 15 7.55 -5.25 -14.73
N ALA A 16 6.35 -5.71 -15.00
CA ALA A 16 5.29 -5.75 -14.00
C ALA A 16 5.77 -6.66 -12.86
N ASP A 17 6.34 -6.08 -11.81
CA ASP A 17 6.49 -6.85 -10.59
C ASP A 17 5.10 -6.90 -9.95
N MET A 18 4.46 -8.06 -10.11
CA MET A 18 3.33 -8.47 -9.29
C MET A 18 3.75 -8.71 -7.82
N GLU A 19 5.02 -8.45 -7.51
CA GLU A 19 5.53 -8.33 -6.16
C GLU A 19 4.80 -7.23 -5.40
N ARG A 20 4.64 -7.45 -4.09
CA ARG A 20 3.87 -6.58 -3.22
C ARG A 20 4.69 -5.35 -2.84
N ASP A 21 4.34 -4.20 -3.41
CA ASP A 21 4.92 -2.91 -3.09
C ASP A 21 4.23 -2.30 -1.85
N MET A 22 4.95 -2.23 -0.73
CA MET A 22 4.42 -1.70 0.52
C MET A 22 4.23 -0.18 0.52
N ASP A 23 4.96 0.57 -0.29
CA ASP A 23 4.73 2.01 -0.43
C ASP A 23 3.41 2.28 -1.15
N LEU A 24 3.11 1.49 -2.19
CA LEU A 24 1.80 1.53 -2.84
C LEU A 24 0.67 1.09 -1.91
N VAL A 25 0.84 -0.01 -1.17
CA VAL A 25 -0.17 -0.48 -0.21
C VAL A 25 -0.51 0.62 0.79
N ARG A 26 0.49 1.31 1.36
CA ARG A 26 0.26 2.43 2.28
C ARG A 26 -0.51 3.57 1.61
N LYS A 27 -0.14 3.96 0.38
CA LYS A 27 -0.84 5.01 -0.37
C LYS A 27 -2.30 4.64 -0.68
N ILE A 28 -2.57 3.37 -0.99
CA ILE A 28 -3.94 2.87 -1.20
C ILE A 28 -4.78 3.06 0.07
N PHE A 29 -4.31 2.61 1.23
CA PHE A 29 -5.05 2.76 2.48
C PHE A 29 -5.30 4.22 2.84
N LEU A 30 -4.30 5.09 2.66
CA LEU A 30 -4.46 6.54 2.86
C LEU A 30 -5.46 7.16 1.88
N ALA A 31 -5.52 6.68 0.63
CA ALA A 31 -6.51 7.13 -0.34
C ALA A 31 -7.94 6.71 0.03
N ILE A 32 -8.11 5.47 0.53
CA ILE A 32 -9.41 4.99 1.03
C ILE A 32 -9.86 5.81 2.24
N GLN A 33 -8.95 6.06 3.20
CA GLN A 33 -9.26 6.84 4.41
C GLN A 33 -9.74 8.27 4.10
N LYS A 34 -9.29 8.86 2.99
CA LYS A 34 -9.70 10.21 2.56
C LYS A 34 -11.08 10.28 1.90
N LYS A 35 -11.75 9.14 1.67
CA LYS A 35 -13.10 9.13 1.10
C LYS A 35 -14.08 9.84 2.02
N ALA A 36 -14.91 10.72 1.47
CA ALA A 36 -15.95 11.44 2.21
C ALA A 36 -17.21 10.60 2.47
N ASP A 37 -17.37 9.48 1.78
CA ASP A 37 -18.56 8.64 1.79
C ASP A 37 -18.23 7.17 1.48
N LEU A 38 -19.21 6.30 1.73
CA LEU A 38 -19.13 4.85 1.52
C LEU A 38 -19.57 4.42 0.11
N ILE A 39 -19.68 5.34 -0.86
CA ILE A 39 -20.08 4.97 -2.22
C ILE A 39 -18.91 4.20 -2.87
N PRO A 40 -19.12 2.97 -3.38
CA PRO A 40 -18.08 2.23 -4.06
C PRO A 40 -17.60 2.96 -5.32
N ARG A 41 -16.29 3.19 -5.44
CA ARG A 41 -15.68 3.85 -6.59
C ARG A 41 -14.32 3.25 -6.92
N SER A 42 -13.95 3.26 -8.20
CA SER A 42 -12.58 3.03 -8.62
C SER A 42 -11.71 4.22 -8.21
N MET A 43 -10.46 3.94 -7.85
CA MET A 43 -9.50 4.96 -7.46
C MET A 43 -8.20 4.77 -8.22
N GLU A 44 -7.61 5.88 -8.63
CA GLU A 44 -6.27 5.94 -9.19
C GLU A 44 -5.31 6.45 -8.13
N ILE A 45 -4.08 5.95 -8.14
CA ILE A 45 -3.02 6.38 -7.21
C ILE A 45 -1.94 7.06 -8.04
N GLU A 46 -1.69 8.34 -7.74
CA GLU A 46 -0.71 9.14 -8.47
C GLU A 46 0.69 8.52 -8.42
N GLY A 47 1.34 8.45 -9.58
CA GLY A 47 2.68 7.90 -9.75
C GLY A 47 2.75 6.38 -9.94
N PHE A 48 1.61 5.69 -10.06
CA PHE A 48 1.58 4.25 -10.34
C PHE A 48 0.73 3.92 -11.57
N ASP A 49 1.09 2.82 -12.24
CA ASP A 49 0.33 2.29 -13.37
C ASP A 49 -1.00 1.68 -12.93
N GLU A 50 -2.06 1.90 -13.72
CA GLU A 50 -3.41 1.44 -13.39
C GLU A 50 -3.48 -0.08 -13.17
N ALA A 51 -2.79 -0.88 -13.98
CA ALA A 51 -2.83 -2.34 -13.85
C ALA A 51 -2.14 -2.80 -12.55
N LEU A 52 -1.07 -2.12 -12.16
CA LEU A 52 -0.34 -2.40 -10.92
C LEU A 52 -1.16 -1.99 -9.69
N VAL A 53 -1.86 -0.85 -9.75
CA VAL A 53 -2.80 -0.41 -8.72
C VAL A 53 -3.97 -1.38 -8.59
N ALA A 54 -4.59 -1.77 -9.70
CA ALA A 54 -5.68 -2.74 -9.72
C ALA A 54 -5.27 -4.07 -9.10
N ARG A 55 -4.05 -4.54 -9.39
CA ARG A 55 -3.51 -5.77 -8.81
C ARG A 55 -3.38 -5.69 -7.29
N HIS A 56 -2.88 -4.58 -6.75
CA HIS A 56 -2.75 -4.40 -5.31
C HIS A 56 -4.10 -4.28 -4.61
N PHE A 57 -5.07 -3.60 -5.23
CA PHE A 57 -6.44 -3.58 -4.73
C PHE A 57 -7.05 -4.98 -4.70
N GLU A 58 -6.89 -5.78 -5.76
CA GLU A 58 -7.39 -7.15 -5.80
C GLU A 58 -6.77 -8.03 -4.70
N MET A 59 -5.46 -7.91 -4.46
CA MET A 59 -4.79 -8.63 -3.38
C MET A 59 -5.32 -8.25 -2.00
N LEU A 60 -5.52 -6.96 -1.74
CA LEU A 60 -6.04 -6.46 -0.46
C LEU A 60 -7.51 -6.85 -0.26
N LEU A 61 -8.30 -6.88 -1.34
CA LEU A 61 -9.69 -7.31 -1.33
C LEU A 61 -9.78 -8.79 -0.96
N HIS A 62 -9.00 -9.65 -1.63
CA HIS A 62 -8.96 -11.08 -1.34
C HIS A 62 -8.39 -11.39 0.05
N ALA A 63 -7.49 -10.56 0.56
CA ALA A 63 -6.97 -10.69 1.91
C ALA A 63 -7.93 -10.18 2.99
N GLY A 64 -9.06 -9.56 2.62
CA GLY A 64 -10.07 -9.06 3.55
C GLY A 64 -9.70 -7.76 4.27
N TYR A 65 -8.76 -6.98 3.73
CA TYR A 65 -8.37 -5.69 4.31
C TYR A 65 -9.22 -4.52 3.79
N ILE A 66 -9.88 -4.72 2.65
CA ILE A 66 -10.78 -3.73 2.05
C ILE A 66 -12.11 -4.39 1.69
N ASP A 67 -13.18 -3.61 1.74
CA ASP A 67 -14.52 -3.98 1.29
C ASP A 67 -14.77 -3.37 -0.09
N GLY A 68 -15.22 -4.18 -1.05
CA GLY A 68 -15.39 -3.75 -2.43
C GLY A 68 -15.80 -4.87 -3.38
N THR A 69 -15.82 -4.55 -4.66
CA THR A 69 -16.13 -5.50 -5.73
C THR A 69 -15.13 -5.37 -6.88
N SER A 70 -14.81 -6.50 -7.51
CA SER A 70 -14.00 -6.55 -8.73
C SER A 70 -14.90 -6.76 -9.94
N GLN A 71 -14.68 -6.00 -11.00
CA GLN A 71 -15.40 -6.15 -12.27
C GLN A 71 -14.41 -6.15 -13.44
N GLN A 72 -14.44 -7.19 -14.27
CA GLN A 72 -13.69 -7.21 -15.51
C GLN A 72 -14.50 -6.56 -16.62
N LEU A 73 -14.07 -5.38 -17.08
CA LEU A 73 -14.65 -4.70 -18.22
C LEU A 73 -14.01 -5.23 -19.51
N ALA A 74 -14.81 -5.52 -20.54
CA ALA A 74 -14.32 -6.03 -21.83
C ALA A 74 -13.34 -5.06 -22.54
N SER A 75 -13.43 -3.77 -22.22
CA SER A 75 -12.58 -2.72 -22.78
C SER A 75 -11.28 -2.47 -22.00
N ARG A 76 -11.05 -3.15 -20.88
CA ARG A 76 -9.86 -2.94 -20.03
C ARG A 76 -9.00 -4.21 -19.94
N ALA A 77 -7.69 -4.01 -19.88
CA ALA A 77 -6.72 -5.10 -19.72
C ALA A 77 -6.65 -5.64 -18.27
N SER A 78 -7.00 -4.80 -17.29
CA SER A 78 -7.04 -5.14 -15.87
C SER A 78 -8.46 -5.03 -15.30
N PRO A 79 -8.78 -5.76 -14.22
CA PRO A 79 -10.06 -5.62 -13.55
C PRO A 79 -10.18 -4.23 -12.93
N THR A 80 -11.39 -3.66 -12.97
CA THR A 80 -11.72 -2.44 -12.23
C THR A 80 -12.18 -2.82 -10.84
N ILE A 81 -11.48 -2.33 -9.82
CA ILE A 81 -11.86 -2.56 -8.42
C ILE A 81 -12.65 -1.35 -7.91
N PHE A 82 -13.88 -1.59 -7.45
CA PHE A 82 -14.73 -0.61 -6.80
C PHE A 82 -14.62 -0.77 -5.30
N VAL A 83 -13.97 0.17 -4.63
CA VAL A 83 -13.71 0.11 -3.19
C VAL A 83 -14.77 0.89 -2.44
N LYS A 84 -15.43 0.23 -1.49
CA LYS A 84 -16.43 0.80 -0.60
C LYS A 84 -15.77 1.41 0.63
N ASP A 85 -14.98 0.64 1.37
CA ASP A 85 -14.26 1.08 2.57
C ASP A 85 -13.14 0.10 2.94
N MET A 86 -12.44 0.33 4.06
CA MET A 86 -11.57 -0.64 4.72
C MET A 86 -12.38 -1.58 5.63
N SER A 87 -11.88 -2.81 5.82
CA SER A 87 -12.33 -3.64 6.95
C SER A 87 -11.71 -3.15 8.26
N TRP A 88 -12.15 -3.70 9.40
CA TRP A 88 -11.53 -3.39 10.70
C TRP A 88 -10.04 -3.77 10.70
N GLU A 89 -9.70 -4.92 10.12
CA GLU A 89 -8.32 -5.36 9.94
C GLU A 89 -7.52 -4.39 9.05
N GLY A 90 -8.16 -3.79 8.05
CA GLY A 90 -7.61 -2.72 7.23
C GLY A 90 -7.30 -1.46 8.02
N HIS A 91 -8.23 -1.02 8.87
CA HIS A 91 -8.04 0.12 9.75
C HIS A 91 -6.90 -0.10 10.75
N ASP A 92 -6.84 -1.26 11.40
CA ASP A 92 -5.77 -1.62 12.33
C ASP A 92 -4.41 -1.64 11.64
N PHE A 93 -4.35 -2.20 10.43
CA PHE A 93 -3.11 -2.24 9.68
C PHE A 93 -2.66 -0.84 9.25
N LEU A 94 -3.57 0.00 8.75
CA LEU A 94 -3.27 1.40 8.44
C LEU A 94 -2.76 2.14 9.68
N ALA A 95 -3.42 1.98 10.84
CA ALA A 95 -2.97 2.61 12.08
C ALA A 95 -1.54 2.21 12.46
N ALA A 96 -1.16 0.95 12.21
CA ALA A 96 0.20 0.46 12.47
C ALA A 96 1.27 1.01 11.50
N ILE A 97 0.89 1.39 10.27
CA ILE A 97 1.82 1.88 9.24
C ILE A 97 1.63 3.37 8.89
N ALA A 98 0.72 4.07 9.58
CA ALA A 98 0.42 5.47 9.33
C ALA A 98 1.57 6.39 9.75
N GLU A 99 2.24 6.09 10.87
CA GLU A 99 3.37 6.86 11.39
C GLU A 99 4.64 6.64 10.55
N ASP A 100 5.20 7.73 10.01
CA ASP A 100 6.38 7.69 9.13
C ASP A 100 7.58 7.04 9.83
N THR A 101 7.79 7.34 11.12
CA THR A 101 8.89 6.76 11.92
C THR A 101 8.75 5.25 12.05
N VAL A 102 7.54 4.76 12.28
CA VAL A 102 7.26 3.32 12.43
C VAL A 102 7.42 2.62 11.08
N PHE A 103 6.85 3.21 10.02
CA PHE A 103 6.92 2.66 8.68
C PHE A 103 8.36 2.63 8.14
N ALA A 104 9.15 3.67 8.38
CA ALA A 104 10.57 3.70 8.02
C ALA A 104 11.37 2.60 8.75
N LYS A 105 11.13 2.39 10.05
CA LYS A 105 11.75 1.30 10.82
C LYS A 105 11.36 -0.07 10.29
N LEU A 106 10.08 -0.27 9.97
CA LEU A 106 9.58 -1.52 9.39
C LEU A 106 10.30 -1.82 8.05
N LYS A 107 10.37 -0.85 7.15
CA LYS A 107 11.07 -0.99 5.87
C LYS A 107 12.56 -1.24 6.05
N ALA A 108 13.22 -0.55 6.98
CA ALA A 108 14.64 -0.76 7.26
C ALA A 108 14.91 -2.15 7.84
N GLY A 109 14.05 -2.65 8.73
CA GLY A 109 14.22 -3.95 9.38
C GLY A 109 13.95 -5.14 8.44
N MET A 110 12.92 -5.06 7.59
CA MET A 110 12.59 -6.13 6.66
C MET A 110 13.35 -6.02 5.33
N GLY A 111 13.74 -4.81 4.90
CA GLY A 111 14.45 -4.59 3.65
C GLY A 111 13.72 -5.22 2.47
N LYS A 112 14.45 -6.00 1.66
CA LYS A 112 13.90 -6.67 0.47
C LYS A 112 12.92 -7.80 0.79
N THR A 113 12.95 -8.36 1.99
CA THR A 113 12.05 -9.49 2.35
C THR A 113 10.62 -9.02 2.59
N ILE A 114 10.41 -7.70 2.73
CA ILE A 114 9.07 -7.13 2.97
C ILE A 114 8.08 -7.48 1.85
N ALA A 115 8.55 -7.73 0.62
CA ALA A 115 7.72 -8.13 -0.51
C ALA A 115 7.35 -9.62 -0.52
N THR A 116 8.17 -10.47 0.13
CA THR A 116 8.07 -11.95 0.04
C THR A 116 7.51 -12.61 1.30
N VAL A 117 7.53 -11.93 2.44
CA VAL A 117 6.94 -12.45 3.69
C VAL A 117 5.40 -12.38 3.66
N PRO A 118 4.68 -13.20 4.46
CA PRO A 118 3.24 -13.09 4.58
C PRO A 118 2.79 -11.72 5.11
N LEU A 119 1.67 -11.20 4.60
CA LEU A 119 1.13 -9.90 5.03
C LEU A 119 0.80 -9.86 6.53
N SER A 120 0.37 -10.98 7.11
CA SER A 120 0.11 -11.10 8.55
C SER A 120 1.36 -10.84 9.39
N VAL A 121 2.52 -11.38 8.99
CA VAL A 121 3.79 -11.17 9.69
C VAL A 121 4.20 -9.69 9.65
N ILE A 122 3.93 -9.02 8.52
CA ILE A 122 4.17 -7.57 8.39
C ILE A 122 3.26 -6.79 9.31
N LYS A 123 1.96 -7.13 9.33
CA LYS A 123 0.99 -6.52 10.25
C LYS A 123 1.45 -6.67 11.70
N ASP A 124 1.79 -7.88 12.13
CA ASP A 124 2.19 -8.15 13.52
C ASP A 124 3.47 -7.38 13.88
N THR A 125 4.45 -7.32 12.96
CA THR A 125 5.67 -6.54 13.16
C THR A 125 5.39 -5.04 13.23
N ALA A 126 4.53 -4.53 12.35
CA ALA A 126 4.13 -3.12 12.35
C ALA A 126 3.40 -2.75 13.65
N VAL A 127 2.48 -3.59 14.12
CA VAL A 127 1.76 -3.39 15.39
C VAL A 127 2.73 -3.39 16.58
N ALA A 128 3.71 -4.30 16.61
CA ALA A 128 4.72 -4.32 17.67
C ALA A 128 5.57 -3.03 17.67
N LEU A 129 5.99 -2.56 16.49
CA LEU A 129 6.74 -1.31 16.36
C LEU A 129 5.90 -0.09 16.75
N ALA A 130 4.64 -0.04 16.32
CA ALA A 130 3.70 1.02 16.66
C ALA A 130 3.42 1.05 18.16
N GLY A 131 3.25 -0.11 18.80
CA GLY A 131 3.07 -0.22 20.24
C GLY A 131 4.28 0.27 21.03
N ALA A 132 5.50 -0.12 20.62
CA ALA A 132 6.73 0.39 21.22
C ALA A 132 6.89 1.91 21.04
N TYR A 133 6.52 2.43 19.86
CA TYR A 133 6.53 3.86 19.59
C TYR A 133 5.52 4.59 20.47
N ALA A 134 4.27 4.13 20.55
CA ALA A 134 3.24 4.74 21.39
C ALA A 134 3.67 4.77 22.87
N LYS A 135 4.19 3.66 23.40
CA LYS A 135 4.72 3.59 24.76
C LYS A 135 5.80 4.64 25.03
N SER A 136 6.72 4.84 24.07
CA SER A 136 7.76 5.86 24.17
C SER A 136 7.25 7.30 24.15
N GLN A 137 6.05 7.56 23.63
CA GLN A 137 5.44 8.89 23.62
C GLN A 137 4.72 9.22 24.94
N PHE A 138 4.28 8.20 25.68
CA PHE A 138 3.44 8.37 26.86
C PHE A 138 4.15 8.00 28.18
N ASP A 139 5.48 7.82 28.17
CA ASP A 139 6.28 7.35 29.32
C ASP A 139 5.74 6.05 29.94
N LEU A 140 5.12 5.19 29.11
CA LEU A 140 4.57 3.91 29.54
C LEU A 140 5.67 2.84 29.40
N SER A 141 6.32 2.47 30.51
CA SER A 141 7.29 1.37 30.59
C SER A 141 6.65 0.02 30.31
#